data_AF-A0A397NNF0-F1
#
_entry.id   AF-A0A397NNF0-F1
#
_cell.length_a   1.000
_cell.length_b   1.000
_cell.length_c   1.000
_cell.angle_alpha   90.00
_cell.angle_beta   90.00
_cell.angle_gamma   90.00
#
_symmetry.space_group_name_H-M   'P 1'
#
loop_
_entity.id
_entity.type
_entity.pdbx_description
1 polymer ?
#
loop_
_entity_poly.entity_id
_entity_poly.type
_entity_poly.pdbx_seq_one_letter_code
_entity_poly.pdbx_strand_id
1 'polypeptide(L)'
;MIRSTPRFARRLLPALAAALVAIAPASAQDGPPRPSNNPDDFLAQPPKPATTKGDFTLVAIGDMLYSHPKADYADPALQRVIDKVRKADVAVSNQEGVFLDLSTFDGTGYGLGQLWGEGTLATDMKAMGLDLVSVANNHSTDFGPDGLRQSMRLLDAAGLAHAGGGRDLAEARAPGIFASPHGKVALVAAASTFKEYARANDAFGGLNARAGINTLRLRKVNIVSQAQFDALRALATERASPREPAPASDAHEISFGKEIYRVGTGDPVIYEMDLYDHAGLLKSVRDAKQASDLTIFTIHAHESPTGMDDDTPAPPNFLKTLFHDVVDAGADVVVGGGPHSLRGIEIYKGKPVFYGIGVFFIRGEIKGMQEAAFSVFPDPATGRAPPPEPESESVRPGGNPTSWYDGMLAEIDYHDGDATTVRLYPLDVGNTPDRSRRGMPHFADPATAKRILTNLKTWSAALGTKVDIDGAVGIIHIR
;
A
#
# COMPACT_ATOMS: atom_id res chain seq x y z
N MET A 1 72.42 -73.70 13.65
CA MET A 1 71.61 -74.11 14.82
C MET A 1 70.77 -72.93 15.28
N ILE A 2 69.60 -73.23 15.84
CA ILE A 2 68.49 -72.36 16.25
C ILE A 2 68.93 -71.21 17.18
N ARG A 3 68.09 -70.15 17.23
CA ARG A 3 67.90 -69.09 18.27
C ARG A 3 68.57 -67.76 17.90
N SER A 4 68.01 -66.57 18.09
CA SER A 4 66.88 -66.07 18.91
C SER A 4 66.52 -64.63 18.49
N THR A 5 65.25 -64.24 18.64
CA THR A 5 64.69 -62.87 18.71
C THR A 5 65.06 -62.14 20.03
N PRO A 6 64.68 -60.86 20.30
CA PRO A 6 64.56 -59.65 19.45
C PRO A 6 64.93 -58.29 20.16
N ARG A 7 64.65 -57.17 19.45
CA ARG A 7 64.32 -55.77 19.89
C ARG A 7 65.43 -54.86 20.48
N PHE A 8 65.70 -53.73 19.81
CA PHE A 8 65.17 -52.39 20.15
C PHE A 8 65.62 -51.34 19.11
N ALA A 9 64.76 -50.35 18.89
CA ALA A 9 64.80 -49.33 17.84
C ALA A 9 65.79 -48.18 18.11
N ARG A 10 66.34 -47.56 17.06
CA ARG A 10 66.16 -46.12 16.76
C ARG A 10 67.00 -45.59 15.58
N ARG A 11 66.34 -44.70 14.84
CA ARG A 11 66.82 -43.47 14.16
C ARG A 11 67.54 -43.60 12.82
N LEU A 12 66.82 -43.22 11.77
CA LEU A 12 67.37 -42.55 10.59
C LEU A 12 66.61 -41.23 10.42
N LEU A 13 67.35 -40.12 10.42
CA LEU A 13 66.91 -38.81 9.89
C LEU A 13 66.83 -38.91 8.36
N PRO A 14 65.95 -38.13 7.69
CA PRO A 14 66.49 -36.93 7.03
C PRO A 14 65.55 -35.70 6.94
N ALA A 15 66.22 -34.55 6.82
CA ALA A 15 65.89 -33.35 6.03
C ALA A 15 64.50 -32.68 6.17
N LEU A 16 64.47 -31.58 6.94
CA LEU A 16 63.48 -30.51 6.79
C LEU A 16 63.75 -29.75 5.48
N ALA A 17 62.82 -29.81 4.54
CA ALA A 17 62.64 -28.78 3.51
C ALA A 17 61.37 -27.99 3.88
N ALA A 18 61.54 -26.72 4.25
CA ALA A 18 60.43 -25.83 4.55
C ALA A 18 59.77 -25.38 3.24
N ALA A 19 58.62 -25.97 2.91
CA ALA A 19 57.71 -25.41 1.93
C ALA A 19 56.87 -24.32 2.62
N LEU A 20 57.18 -23.05 2.35
CA LEU A 20 56.30 -21.93 2.66
C LEU A 20 55.05 -22.05 1.78
N VAL A 21 53.98 -22.60 2.34
CA VAL A 21 52.63 -22.44 1.80
C VAL A 21 52.20 -21.02 2.14
N ALA A 22 52.16 -20.14 1.14
CA ALA A 22 51.49 -18.86 1.27
C ALA A 22 49.99 -19.13 1.51
N ILE A 23 49.56 -18.97 2.76
CA ILE A 23 48.15 -18.93 3.11
C ILE A 23 47.65 -17.58 2.59
N ALA A 24 47.05 -17.57 1.39
CA ALA A 24 46.25 -16.45 0.96
C ALA A 24 45.13 -16.27 2.01
N PRO A 25 44.88 -15.06 2.52
CA PRO A 25 43.73 -14.85 3.40
C PRO A 25 42.50 -15.26 2.60
N ALA A 26 41.70 -16.17 3.15
CA ALA A 26 40.38 -16.44 2.63
C ALA A 26 39.65 -15.10 2.59
N SER A 27 39.39 -14.58 1.39
CA SER A 27 38.47 -13.47 1.24
C SER A 27 37.19 -13.91 1.93
N ALA A 28 36.76 -13.16 2.95
CA ALA A 28 35.39 -13.27 3.43
C ALA A 28 34.52 -13.24 2.18
N GLN A 29 33.84 -14.35 1.87
CA GLN A 29 32.76 -14.30 0.92
C GLN A 29 31.74 -13.38 1.59
N ASP A 30 31.71 -12.13 1.15
CA ASP A 30 30.65 -11.22 1.51
C ASP A 30 29.35 -11.97 1.24
N GLY A 31 28.57 -12.20 2.30
CA GLY A 31 27.20 -12.67 2.12
C GLY A 31 26.47 -11.76 1.13
N PRO A 32 25.32 -12.18 0.59
CA PRO A 32 24.53 -11.30 -0.28
C PRO A 32 24.42 -9.93 0.40
N PRO A 33 24.70 -8.83 -0.33
CA PRO A 33 24.78 -7.50 0.27
C PRO A 33 23.49 -7.25 1.06
N ARG A 34 23.64 -6.82 2.32
CA ARG A 34 22.48 -6.46 3.13
C ARG A 34 21.69 -5.40 2.38
N PRO A 35 20.35 -5.48 2.32
CA PRO A 35 19.56 -4.43 1.70
C PRO A 35 19.84 -3.09 2.40
N SER A 36 19.96 -2.02 1.61
CA SER A 36 20.20 -0.68 2.17
C SER A 36 19.05 -0.26 3.06
N ASN A 37 19.37 0.39 4.18
CA ASN A 37 18.45 1.11 5.03
C ASN A 37 18.66 2.63 4.94
N ASN A 38 19.37 3.11 3.91
CA ASN A 38 19.62 4.51 3.67
C ASN A 38 18.87 4.96 2.41
N PRO A 39 17.78 5.75 2.54
CA PRO A 39 17.02 6.25 1.39
C PRO A 39 17.88 7.02 0.37
N ASP A 40 18.91 7.74 0.84
CA ASP A 40 19.77 8.56 -0.01
C ASP A 40 20.50 7.76 -1.10
N ASP A 41 20.74 6.47 -0.87
CA ASP A 41 21.35 5.56 -1.84
C ASP A 41 20.52 5.47 -3.14
N PHE A 42 19.22 5.74 -3.05
CA PHE A 42 18.27 5.70 -4.16
C PHE A 42 17.81 7.08 -4.62
N LEU A 43 18.33 8.17 -4.03
CA LEU A 43 17.97 9.55 -4.38
C LEU A 43 19.15 10.32 -5.00
N ALA A 44 20.37 9.82 -4.85
CA ALA A 44 21.59 10.51 -5.29
C ALA A 44 21.66 10.80 -6.80
N GLN A 45 21.04 9.98 -7.65
CA GLN A 45 21.03 10.17 -9.11
C GLN A 45 19.63 10.48 -9.63
N PRO A 46 19.45 11.44 -10.54
CA PRO A 46 18.13 11.68 -11.12
C PRO A 46 17.63 10.44 -11.89
N PRO A 47 16.31 10.13 -11.85
CA PRO A 47 15.75 9.03 -12.63
C PRO A 47 15.80 9.36 -14.12
N LYS A 48 15.77 8.33 -14.97
CA LYS A 48 15.53 8.56 -16.40
C LYS A 48 14.14 9.19 -16.58
N PRO A 49 13.90 10.03 -17.61
CA PRO A 49 12.58 10.58 -17.88
C PRO A 49 11.59 9.47 -18.27
N ALA A 50 10.29 9.78 -18.24
CA ALA A 50 9.29 8.94 -18.87
C ALA A 50 9.42 8.99 -20.39
N THR A 51 9.02 7.90 -21.06
CA THR A 51 9.25 7.67 -22.48
C THR A 51 8.04 7.07 -23.19
N THR A 52 6.83 7.26 -22.64
CA THR A 52 5.59 6.90 -23.34
C THR A 52 5.50 7.66 -24.66
N LYS A 53 4.97 7.00 -25.70
CA LYS A 53 4.98 7.54 -27.06
C LYS A 53 3.73 8.35 -27.37
N GLY A 54 3.93 9.55 -27.94
CA GLY A 54 2.84 10.39 -28.43
C GLY A 54 1.89 10.80 -27.31
N ASP A 55 0.63 11.02 -27.69
CA ASP A 55 -0.44 11.29 -26.74
C ASP A 55 -0.82 10.00 -26.01
N PHE A 56 -0.84 10.05 -24.68
CA PHE A 56 -1.14 8.92 -23.80
C PHE A 56 -2.00 9.37 -22.63
N THR A 57 -3.09 8.66 -22.34
CA THR A 57 -3.98 8.98 -21.22
C THR A 57 -3.94 7.89 -20.15
N LEU A 58 -3.66 8.31 -18.91
CA LEU A 58 -3.77 7.48 -17.72
C LEU A 58 -5.01 7.88 -16.92
N VAL A 59 -5.81 6.91 -16.48
CA VAL A 59 -6.90 7.14 -15.52
C VAL A 59 -6.58 6.49 -14.17
N ALA A 60 -6.63 7.29 -13.10
CA ALA A 60 -6.58 6.79 -11.74
C ALA A 60 -7.98 6.92 -11.10
N ILE A 61 -8.42 5.85 -10.44
CA ILE A 61 -9.66 5.82 -9.66
C ILE A 61 -9.39 5.38 -8.23
N GLY A 62 -10.29 5.77 -7.32
CA GLY A 62 -10.17 5.51 -5.88
C GLY A 62 -10.31 4.05 -5.46
N ASP A 63 -10.33 3.85 -4.14
CA ASP A 63 -10.41 2.51 -3.53
C ASP A 63 -11.64 1.73 -4.03
N MET A 64 -11.44 0.45 -4.34
CA MET A 64 -12.49 -0.47 -4.77
C MET A 64 -12.83 -1.42 -3.63
N LEU A 65 -13.87 -1.06 -2.85
CA LEU A 65 -14.43 -1.90 -1.79
C LEU A 65 -15.81 -2.42 -2.20
N TYR A 66 -15.83 -3.60 -2.80
CA TYR A 66 -17.04 -4.24 -3.31
C TYR A 66 -16.90 -5.77 -3.39
N SER A 67 -18.02 -6.50 -3.34
CA SER A 67 -17.98 -7.97 -3.30
C SER A 67 -18.57 -8.68 -4.51
N HIS A 68 -19.36 -7.99 -5.34
CA HIS A 68 -20.07 -8.59 -6.47
C HIS A 68 -19.71 -7.87 -7.77
N PRO A 69 -19.58 -8.58 -8.90
CA PRO A 69 -19.31 -7.97 -10.21
C PRO A 69 -20.29 -6.84 -10.54
N LYS A 70 -19.79 -5.68 -10.97
CA LYS A 70 -20.59 -4.48 -11.30
C LYS A 70 -20.41 -3.99 -12.74
N ALA A 71 -19.43 -4.50 -13.49
CA ALA A 71 -19.05 -3.96 -14.80
C ALA A 71 -20.18 -3.97 -15.83
N ASP A 72 -21.07 -4.97 -15.76
CA ASP A 72 -22.18 -5.17 -16.70
C ASP A 72 -23.54 -4.78 -16.12
N TYR A 73 -23.57 -4.08 -14.98
CA TYR A 73 -24.83 -3.60 -14.41
C TYR A 73 -25.51 -2.65 -15.40
N ALA A 74 -26.82 -2.88 -15.62
CA ALA A 74 -27.68 -2.07 -16.48
C ALA A 74 -28.05 -0.72 -15.83
N ASP A 75 -27.06 -0.01 -15.31
CA ASP A 75 -27.19 1.33 -14.75
C ASP A 75 -26.48 2.33 -15.68
N PRO A 76 -27.23 3.18 -16.42
CA PRO A 76 -26.64 4.16 -17.32
C PRO A 76 -25.72 5.18 -16.65
N ALA A 77 -25.89 5.47 -15.36
CA ALA A 77 -25.03 6.39 -14.62
C ALA A 77 -23.66 5.76 -14.31
N LEU A 78 -23.66 4.50 -13.87
CA LEU A 78 -22.45 3.72 -13.67
C LEU A 78 -21.70 3.52 -15.01
N GLN A 79 -22.42 3.07 -16.05
CA GLN A 79 -21.80 2.79 -17.35
C GLN A 79 -21.10 4.02 -17.95
N ARG A 80 -21.63 5.24 -17.72
CA ARG A 80 -20.92 6.47 -18.15
C ARG A 80 -19.56 6.66 -17.48
N VAL A 81 -19.42 6.28 -16.21
CA VAL A 81 -18.15 6.35 -15.48
C VAL A 81 -17.22 5.25 -15.97
N ILE A 82 -17.71 4.02 -16.10
CA ILE A 82 -16.93 2.88 -16.61
C ILE A 82 -16.44 3.16 -18.04
N ASP A 83 -17.28 3.71 -18.91
CA ASP A 83 -16.90 4.07 -20.28
C ASP A 83 -15.81 5.14 -20.34
N LYS A 84 -15.66 5.95 -19.29
CA LYS A 84 -14.56 6.91 -19.16
C LYS A 84 -13.26 6.18 -18.81
N VAL A 85 -13.31 5.19 -17.91
CA VAL A 85 -12.18 4.32 -17.56
C VAL A 85 -11.72 3.52 -18.78
N ARG A 86 -12.65 2.86 -19.49
CA ARG A 86 -12.38 2.04 -20.70
C ARG A 86 -11.73 2.80 -21.85
N LYS A 87 -11.83 4.13 -21.88
CA LYS A 87 -11.27 4.98 -22.95
C LYS A 87 -9.82 5.39 -22.67
N ALA A 88 -9.31 5.17 -21.47
CA ALA A 88 -7.92 5.44 -21.15
C ALA A 88 -7.00 4.42 -21.84
N ASP A 89 -5.76 4.80 -22.09
CA ASP A 89 -4.74 3.86 -22.57
C ASP A 89 -4.26 2.93 -21.45
N VAL A 90 -4.29 3.43 -20.22
CA VAL A 90 -4.05 2.66 -18.99
C VAL A 90 -4.96 3.16 -17.88
N ALA A 91 -5.58 2.25 -17.13
CA ALA A 91 -6.27 2.60 -15.89
C ALA A 91 -5.74 1.83 -14.67
N VAL A 92 -5.69 2.54 -13.53
CA VAL A 92 -5.14 2.05 -12.25
C VAL A 92 -6.08 2.31 -11.07
N SER A 93 -6.10 1.38 -10.11
CA SER A 93 -6.87 1.50 -8.86
C SER A 93 -6.22 0.74 -7.70
N ASN A 94 -6.77 0.90 -6.49
CA ASN A 94 -6.50 0.09 -5.31
C ASN A 94 -7.66 -0.88 -5.06
N GLN A 95 -7.40 -2.19 -5.19
CA GLN A 95 -8.37 -3.23 -4.85
C GLN A 95 -8.29 -3.53 -3.37
N GLU A 96 -9.22 -2.97 -2.60
CA GLU A 96 -9.23 -3.06 -1.15
C GLU A 96 -10.14 -4.18 -0.66
N GLY A 97 -9.49 -5.24 -0.18
CA GLY A 97 -10.13 -6.48 0.21
C GLY A 97 -9.67 -7.67 -0.62
N VAL A 98 -9.88 -8.85 -0.05
CA VAL A 98 -9.63 -10.11 -0.75
C VAL A 98 -10.84 -10.50 -1.58
N PHE A 99 -10.61 -11.28 -2.63
CA PHE A 99 -11.66 -11.92 -3.39
C PHE A 99 -11.26 -13.35 -3.75
N LEU A 100 -12.22 -14.25 -3.59
CA LEU A 100 -11.99 -15.68 -3.50
C LEU A 100 -12.94 -16.43 -4.41
N ASP A 101 -12.42 -17.44 -5.08
CA ASP A 101 -13.24 -18.50 -5.63
C ASP A 101 -13.36 -19.59 -4.56
N LEU A 102 -14.47 -19.56 -3.82
CA LEU A 102 -14.73 -20.51 -2.73
C LEU A 102 -14.78 -21.97 -3.19
N SER A 103 -15.06 -22.23 -4.47
CA SER A 103 -15.08 -23.60 -5.00
C SER A 103 -13.67 -24.19 -5.15
N THR A 104 -12.65 -23.34 -5.23
CA THR A 104 -11.24 -23.74 -5.39
C THR A 104 -10.33 -23.24 -4.27
N PHE A 105 -10.87 -22.53 -3.27
CA PHE A 105 -10.11 -22.02 -2.14
C PHE A 105 -9.79 -23.16 -1.15
N ASP A 106 -8.51 -23.38 -0.91
CA ASP A 106 -7.97 -24.41 -0.02
C ASP A 106 -7.29 -23.84 1.23
N GLY A 107 -7.36 -22.52 1.41
CA GLY A 107 -6.82 -21.81 2.57
C GLY A 107 -7.73 -21.89 3.80
N THR A 108 -7.25 -21.36 4.91
CA THR A 108 -8.04 -21.27 6.15
C THR A 108 -8.99 -20.08 6.12
N GLY A 109 -10.25 -20.28 6.51
CA GLY A 109 -11.17 -19.19 6.80
C GLY A 109 -10.67 -18.41 8.01
N TYR A 110 -10.03 -17.25 7.78
CA TYR A 110 -9.46 -16.43 8.84
C TYR A 110 -10.52 -15.50 9.45
N GLY A 111 -10.59 -15.45 10.77
CA GLY A 111 -11.62 -14.74 11.53
C GLY A 111 -11.36 -13.30 11.92
N LEU A 112 -10.46 -12.64 11.21
CA LEU A 112 -9.98 -11.31 11.59
C LEU A 112 -10.33 -10.23 10.56
N GLY A 113 -11.07 -10.59 9.50
CA GLY A 113 -11.46 -9.70 8.41
C GLY A 113 -12.89 -9.95 7.97
N GLN A 114 -13.65 -8.87 7.76
CA GLN A 114 -15.06 -8.93 7.37
C GLN A 114 -15.25 -8.67 5.87
N LEU A 115 -14.18 -8.37 5.11
CA LEU A 115 -14.29 -7.98 3.71
C LEU A 115 -13.80 -9.09 2.79
N TRP A 116 -14.72 -9.66 2.00
CA TRP A 116 -14.36 -10.50 0.85
C TRP A 116 -15.31 -10.32 -0.33
N GLY A 117 -14.81 -10.55 -1.54
CA GLY A 117 -15.57 -10.54 -2.79
C GLY A 117 -15.49 -11.84 -3.59
N GLU A 118 -16.34 -11.97 -4.60
CA GLU A 118 -16.37 -13.12 -5.49
C GLU A 118 -15.10 -13.21 -6.36
N GLY A 119 -14.61 -14.42 -6.64
CA GLY A 119 -13.42 -14.61 -7.47
C GLY A 119 -13.53 -14.00 -8.89
N THR A 120 -14.77 -13.79 -9.37
CA THR A 120 -15.11 -13.11 -10.62
C THR A 120 -14.78 -11.61 -10.62
N LEU A 121 -14.45 -11.02 -9.47
CA LEU A 121 -14.04 -9.61 -9.40
C LEU A 121 -12.80 -9.30 -10.25
N ALA A 122 -11.87 -10.24 -10.42
CA ALA A 122 -10.74 -10.05 -11.31
C ALA A 122 -11.18 -9.81 -12.77
N THR A 123 -12.08 -10.64 -13.29
CA THR A 123 -12.63 -10.44 -14.64
C THR A 123 -13.52 -9.21 -14.74
N ASP A 124 -14.20 -8.86 -13.66
CA ASP A 124 -15.05 -7.68 -13.57
C ASP A 124 -14.23 -6.38 -13.64
N MET A 125 -13.15 -6.28 -12.85
CA MET A 125 -12.19 -5.18 -12.92
C MET A 125 -11.60 -5.04 -14.32
N LYS A 126 -11.27 -6.16 -14.98
CA LYS A 126 -10.78 -6.12 -16.36
C LYS A 126 -11.85 -5.62 -17.32
N ALA A 127 -13.11 -6.04 -17.14
CA ALA A 127 -14.25 -5.58 -17.94
C ALA A 127 -14.56 -4.09 -17.73
N MET A 128 -14.23 -3.50 -16.57
CA MET A 128 -14.31 -2.05 -16.35
C MET A 128 -13.21 -1.26 -17.05
N GLY A 129 -12.18 -1.93 -17.59
CA GLY A 129 -11.07 -1.29 -18.28
C GLY A 129 -9.85 -1.04 -17.40
N LEU A 130 -9.73 -1.68 -16.23
CA LEU A 130 -8.50 -1.62 -15.45
C LEU A 130 -7.38 -2.45 -16.10
N ASP A 131 -6.16 -1.99 -15.91
CA ASP A 131 -4.94 -2.68 -16.38
C ASP A 131 -3.99 -3.00 -15.23
N LEU A 132 -3.96 -2.13 -14.22
CA LEU A 132 -3.08 -2.23 -13.06
C LEU A 132 -3.90 -2.08 -11.77
N VAL A 133 -3.69 -2.96 -10.79
CA VAL A 133 -4.32 -2.84 -9.46
C VAL A 133 -3.33 -3.02 -8.33
N SER A 134 -3.44 -2.17 -7.30
CA SER A 134 -2.78 -2.42 -6.02
C SER A 134 -3.55 -3.48 -5.25
N VAL A 135 -2.81 -4.40 -4.62
CA VAL A 135 -3.33 -5.32 -3.60
C VAL A 135 -2.66 -5.08 -2.23
N ALA A 136 -1.93 -3.98 -2.04
CA ALA A 136 -1.35 -3.60 -0.76
C ALA A 136 -2.30 -2.67 0.01
N ASN A 137 -2.99 -3.21 1.00
CA ASN A 137 -3.89 -2.46 1.89
C ASN A 137 -4.11 -3.22 3.20
N ASN A 138 -4.86 -2.60 4.10
CA ASN A 138 -5.25 -3.15 5.40
C ASN A 138 -6.10 -4.43 5.31
N HIS A 139 -6.82 -4.64 4.21
CA HIS A 139 -7.74 -5.77 4.00
C HIS A 139 -7.18 -6.89 3.12
N SER A 140 -5.96 -6.76 2.61
CA SER A 140 -5.30 -7.73 1.72
C SER A 140 -5.13 -9.13 2.31
N THR A 141 -5.12 -9.26 3.63
CA THR A 141 -4.95 -10.54 4.34
C THR A 141 -6.11 -10.84 5.27
N ASP A 142 -7.31 -10.35 4.95
CA ASP A 142 -8.54 -10.66 5.71
C ASP A 142 -8.78 -12.18 5.80
N PHE A 143 -8.43 -12.92 4.73
CA PHE A 143 -8.45 -14.38 4.67
C PHE A 143 -7.03 -14.98 4.73
N GLY A 144 -6.15 -14.32 5.49
CA GLY A 144 -4.75 -14.69 5.65
C GLY A 144 -3.93 -14.58 4.35
N PRO A 145 -2.68 -15.07 4.36
CA PRO A 145 -1.82 -15.06 3.18
C PRO A 145 -2.36 -15.92 2.03
N ASP A 146 -3.15 -16.96 2.33
CA ASP A 146 -3.76 -17.83 1.32
C ASP A 146 -4.80 -17.07 0.49
N GLY A 147 -5.63 -16.25 1.14
CA GLY A 147 -6.60 -15.39 0.47
C GLY A 147 -5.93 -14.40 -0.47
N LEU A 148 -4.88 -13.72 0.00
CA LEU A 148 -4.06 -12.81 -0.83
C LEU A 148 -3.51 -13.53 -2.07
N ARG A 149 -2.93 -14.73 -1.89
CA ARG A 149 -2.39 -15.52 -3.00
C ARG A 149 -3.45 -15.93 -4.00
N GLN A 150 -4.65 -16.32 -3.55
CA GLN A 150 -5.73 -16.66 -4.48
C GLN A 150 -6.20 -15.43 -5.26
N SER A 151 -6.36 -14.28 -4.60
CA SER A 151 -6.70 -13.01 -5.27
C SER A 151 -5.68 -12.64 -6.34
N MET A 152 -4.38 -12.69 -6.04
CA MET A 152 -3.31 -12.45 -7.02
C MET A 152 -3.36 -13.43 -8.20
N ARG A 153 -3.57 -14.73 -7.95
CA ARG A 153 -3.72 -15.74 -9.01
C ARG A 153 -4.92 -15.46 -9.91
N LEU A 154 -6.02 -14.97 -9.34
CA LEU A 154 -7.21 -14.60 -10.10
C LEU A 154 -6.96 -13.35 -10.97
N LEU A 155 -6.19 -12.37 -10.48
CA LEU A 155 -5.73 -11.22 -11.28
C LEU A 155 -4.86 -11.66 -12.45
N ASP A 156 -3.88 -12.52 -12.18
CA ASP A 156 -3.01 -13.10 -13.21
C ASP A 156 -3.84 -13.81 -14.29
N ALA A 157 -4.82 -14.62 -13.87
CA ALA A 157 -5.72 -15.34 -14.79
C ALA A 157 -6.63 -14.41 -15.61
N ALA A 158 -7.00 -13.24 -15.07
CA ALA A 158 -7.77 -12.22 -15.76
C ALA A 158 -6.91 -11.30 -16.66
N GLY A 159 -5.58 -11.42 -16.62
CA GLY A 159 -4.67 -10.55 -17.35
C GLY A 159 -4.60 -9.12 -16.79
N LEU A 160 -4.84 -8.97 -15.49
CA LEU A 160 -4.62 -7.71 -14.76
C LEU A 160 -3.23 -7.73 -14.13
N ALA A 161 -2.41 -6.73 -14.46
CA ALA A 161 -1.16 -6.55 -13.74
C ALA A 161 -1.48 -6.06 -12.32
N HIS A 162 -0.73 -6.55 -11.33
CA HIS A 162 -0.94 -6.19 -9.94
C HIS A 162 0.38 -6.00 -9.21
N ALA A 163 0.34 -5.25 -8.10
CA ALA A 163 1.53 -4.94 -7.31
C ALA A 163 1.20 -4.83 -5.82
N GLY A 164 2.25 -4.94 -5.00
CA GLY A 164 2.17 -4.71 -3.56
C GLY A 164 1.81 -5.94 -2.71
N GLY A 165 1.56 -7.08 -3.34
CA GLY A 165 1.39 -8.39 -2.69
C GLY A 165 2.36 -9.41 -3.30
N GLY A 166 2.76 -10.40 -2.51
CA GLY A 166 3.70 -11.43 -2.98
C GLY A 166 3.76 -12.66 -2.09
N ARG A 167 4.41 -13.72 -2.58
CA ARG A 167 4.75 -14.95 -1.86
C ARG A 167 5.87 -14.72 -0.84
N ASP A 168 6.64 -13.66 -1.04
CA ASP A 168 7.71 -13.17 -0.20
C ASP A 168 7.82 -11.63 -0.35
N LEU A 169 8.79 -11.02 0.33
CA LEU A 169 8.94 -9.56 0.32
C LEU A 169 9.53 -9.06 -0.99
N ALA A 170 10.41 -9.82 -1.62
CA ALA A 170 10.97 -9.51 -2.93
C ALA A 170 9.88 -9.41 -4.00
N GLU A 171 8.94 -10.35 -4.05
CA GLU A 171 7.79 -10.31 -4.95
C GLU A 171 6.80 -9.20 -4.57
N ALA A 172 6.52 -8.99 -3.27
CA ALA A 172 5.62 -7.92 -2.87
C ALA A 172 6.14 -6.53 -3.25
N ARG A 173 7.47 -6.35 -3.29
CA ARG A 173 8.17 -5.14 -3.74
C ARG A 173 8.36 -5.07 -5.25
N ALA A 174 8.13 -6.16 -5.99
CA ALA A 174 8.25 -6.15 -7.43
C ALA A 174 7.13 -5.30 -8.07
N PRO A 175 7.43 -4.57 -9.15
CA PRO A 175 6.40 -3.83 -9.86
C PRO A 175 5.48 -4.77 -10.66
N GLY A 176 4.19 -4.45 -10.67
CA GLY A 176 3.27 -4.94 -11.69
C GLY A 176 3.53 -4.19 -12.99
N ILE A 177 3.69 -4.88 -14.12
CA ILE A 177 3.99 -4.25 -15.41
C ILE A 177 2.90 -4.58 -16.42
N PHE A 178 2.31 -3.54 -16.99
CA PHE A 178 1.39 -3.62 -18.12
C PHE A 178 2.06 -3.07 -19.38
N ALA A 179 1.90 -3.77 -20.51
CA ALA A 179 2.40 -3.31 -21.80
C ALA A 179 1.25 -2.73 -22.63
N SER A 180 1.24 -1.41 -22.79
CA SER A 180 0.31 -0.72 -23.68
C SER A 180 0.93 -0.50 -25.08
N PRO A 181 0.15 -0.10 -26.09
CA PRO A 181 0.68 0.32 -27.38
C PRO A 181 1.68 1.50 -27.29
N HIS A 182 1.61 2.30 -26.22
CA HIS A 182 2.40 3.51 -26.01
C HIS A 182 3.67 3.26 -25.19
N GLY A 183 3.79 2.13 -24.50
CA GLY A 183 4.94 1.78 -23.68
C GLY A 183 4.59 0.84 -22.53
N LYS A 184 5.58 0.48 -21.73
CA LYS A 184 5.39 -0.26 -20.48
C LYS A 184 5.05 0.69 -19.35
N VAL A 185 3.97 0.39 -18.64
CA VAL A 185 3.58 1.10 -17.43
C VAL A 185 3.79 0.19 -16.23
N ALA A 186 4.55 0.65 -15.25
CA ALA A 186 4.81 -0.08 -14.01
C ALA A 186 3.98 0.51 -12.85
N LEU A 187 3.49 -0.37 -11.98
CA LEU A 187 2.87 -0.02 -10.71
C LEU A 187 3.74 -0.55 -9.56
N VAL A 188 4.10 0.32 -8.63
CA VAL A 188 4.64 -0.04 -7.31
C VAL A 188 3.60 0.32 -6.28
N ALA A 189 3.24 -0.64 -5.43
CA ALA A 189 2.21 -0.45 -4.41
C ALA A 189 2.72 -0.82 -3.01
N ALA A 190 2.24 -0.10 -2.01
CA ALA A 190 2.55 -0.34 -0.60
C ALA A 190 1.37 0.01 0.31
N ALA A 191 1.48 -0.34 1.61
CA ALA A 191 0.58 0.13 2.65
C ALA A 191 1.34 0.56 3.90
N SER A 192 0.93 1.65 4.53
CA SER A 192 1.37 2.02 5.89
C SER A 192 0.38 1.57 6.96
N THR A 193 -0.88 1.45 6.59
CA THR A 193 -1.94 0.94 7.46
C THR A 193 -2.25 -0.51 7.10
N PHE A 194 -1.92 -1.42 8.01
CA PHE A 194 -2.07 -2.85 7.79
C PHE A 194 -2.09 -3.63 9.11
N LYS A 195 -2.57 -4.88 9.03
CA LYS A 195 -2.52 -5.82 10.16
C LYS A 195 -1.10 -6.35 10.34
N GLU A 196 -0.64 -6.55 11.57
CA GLU A 196 0.76 -6.89 11.86
C GLU A 196 1.30 -8.11 11.07
N TYR A 197 0.44 -9.10 10.85
CA TYR A 197 0.74 -10.33 10.11
C TYR A 197 0.65 -10.19 8.58
N ALA A 198 0.14 -9.07 8.06
CA ALA A 198 -0.01 -8.84 6.63
C ALA A 198 1.34 -8.66 5.93
N ARG A 199 2.40 -8.29 6.64
CA ARG A 199 3.71 -8.01 6.08
C ARG A 199 4.33 -9.23 5.40
N ALA A 200 4.78 -9.08 4.17
CA ALA A 200 5.63 -10.08 3.53
C ALA A 200 7.01 -10.15 4.21
N ASN A 201 7.65 -11.33 4.19
CA ASN A 201 9.08 -11.46 4.52
C ASN A 201 9.76 -12.46 3.61
N ASP A 202 11.02 -12.18 3.27
CA ASP A 202 11.86 -13.14 2.55
C ASP A 202 12.34 -14.26 3.46
N ALA A 203 12.66 -15.41 2.86
CA ALA A 203 13.29 -16.51 3.57
C ALA A 203 14.62 -16.03 4.18
N PHE A 204 14.88 -16.43 5.43
CA PHE A 204 16.11 -16.06 6.12
C PHE A 204 16.62 -17.23 6.96
N GLY A 205 17.86 -17.65 6.68
CA GLY A 205 18.45 -18.83 7.30
C GLY A 205 17.64 -20.09 6.98
N GLY A 206 17.14 -20.78 8.02
CA GLY A 206 16.25 -21.93 7.89
C GLY A 206 14.75 -21.61 7.96
N LEU A 207 14.38 -20.32 8.03
CA LEU A 207 12.97 -19.89 8.07
C LEU A 207 12.44 -19.68 6.66
N ASN A 208 11.25 -20.22 6.39
CA ASN A 208 10.55 -19.99 5.14
C ASN A 208 10.11 -18.52 4.99
N ALA A 209 9.96 -18.08 3.74
CA ALA A 209 9.32 -16.81 3.43
C ALA A 209 7.85 -16.82 3.87
N ARG A 210 7.30 -15.62 4.13
CA ARG A 210 5.88 -15.41 4.39
C ARG A 210 5.31 -14.53 3.29
N ALA A 211 4.24 -15.05 2.67
CA ALA A 211 3.42 -14.29 1.76
C ALA A 211 2.72 -13.14 2.49
N GLY A 212 2.56 -12.01 1.81
CA GLY A 212 2.01 -10.81 2.41
C GLY A 212 2.14 -9.62 1.47
N ILE A 213 2.04 -8.43 2.04
CA ILE A 213 2.08 -7.16 1.32
C ILE A 213 3.38 -6.41 1.57
N ASN A 214 3.69 -5.49 0.65
CA ASN A 214 4.75 -4.52 0.76
C ASN A 214 4.31 -3.38 1.68
N THR A 215 5.07 -3.15 2.75
CA THR A 215 4.66 -2.24 3.81
C THR A 215 5.65 -1.12 4.07
N LEU A 216 5.13 0.02 4.50
CA LEU A 216 5.87 1.09 5.13
C LEU A 216 5.53 1.15 6.61
N ARG A 217 6.38 0.62 7.48
CA ARG A 217 6.19 0.79 8.92
C ARG A 217 6.40 2.24 9.32
N LEU A 218 5.54 2.71 10.22
CA LEU A 218 5.59 4.04 10.77
C LEU A 218 5.72 3.98 12.29
N ARG A 219 6.52 4.89 12.84
CA ARG A 219 6.55 5.20 14.26
C ARG A 219 5.73 6.45 14.51
N LYS A 220 4.55 6.28 15.12
CA LYS A 220 3.67 7.37 15.52
C LYS A 220 4.26 8.10 16.74
N VAL A 221 4.38 9.42 16.66
CA VAL A 221 4.89 10.28 17.73
C VAL A 221 3.87 11.37 18.01
N ASN A 222 3.37 11.42 19.24
CA ASN A 222 2.44 12.44 19.71
C ASN A 222 3.22 13.68 20.15
N ILE A 223 2.91 14.82 19.55
CA ILE A 223 3.56 16.09 19.83
C ILE A 223 2.86 16.78 21.00
N VAL A 224 3.62 17.10 22.03
CA VAL A 224 3.12 17.68 23.29
C VAL A 224 3.89 18.94 23.67
N SER A 225 3.26 19.80 24.48
CA SER A 225 3.95 20.92 25.13
C SER A 225 4.95 20.42 26.19
N GLN A 226 5.91 21.27 26.58
CA GLN A 226 6.86 20.95 27.65
C GLN A 226 6.15 20.56 28.95
N ALA A 227 5.10 21.30 29.34
CA ALA A 227 4.35 21.00 30.56
C ALA A 227 3.66 19.63 30.52
N GLN A 228 3.09 19.26 29.37
CA GLN A 228 2.50 17.92 29.18
C GLN A 228 3.57 16.83 29.19
N PHE A 229 4.72 17.07 28.58
CA PHE A 229 5.85 16.14 28.57
C PHE A 229 6.38 15.89 29.99
N ASP A 230 6.53 16.94 30.80
CA ASP A 230 6.96 16.83 32.20
C ASP A 230 5.94 16.05 33.05
N ALA A 231 4.65 16.27 32.82
CA ALA A 231 3.59 15.50 33.47
C ALA A 231 3.60 14.02 33.05
N LEU A 232 3.77 13.73 31.76
CA LEU A 232 3.92 12.37 31.24
C LEU A 232 5.16 11.68 31.83
N ARG A 233 6.28 12.40 31.97
CA ARG A 233 7.50 11.89 32.60
C ARG A 233 7.26 11.49 34.05
N ALA A 234 6.57 12.34 34.82
CA ALA A 234 6.24 12.04 36.20
C ALA A 234 5.38 10.78 36.29
N LEU A 235 4.32 10.68 35.46
CA LEU A 235 3.46 9.50 35.40
C LEU A 235 4.20 8.22 34.98
N ALA A 236 5.03 8.30 33.94
CA ALA A 236 5.83 7.17 33.46
C ALA A 236 6.84 6.71 34.52
N THR A 237 7.42 7.65 35.28
CA THR A 237 8.32 7.34 36.41
C THR A 237 7.58 6.68 37.56
N GLU A 238 6.39 7.19 37.92
CA GLU A 238 5.53 6.61 38.97
C GLU A 238 5.07 5.19 38.62
N ARG A 239 4.81 4.92 37.34
CA ARG A 239 4.34 3.63 36.81
C ARG A 239 5.47 2.71 36.34
N ALA A 240 6.73 3.10 36.53
CA ALA A 240 7.87 2.36 36.04
C ALA A 240 7.87 0.91 36.54
N SER A 241 8.26 0.00 35.65
CA SER A 241 8.38 -1.42 35.93
C SER A 241 9.66 -1.97 35.30
N PRO A 242 10.10 -3.20 35.64
CA PRO A 242 11.24 -3.81 34.96
C PRO A 242 11.06 -3.96 33.43
N ARG A 243 9.81 -3.97 32.92
CA ARG A 243 9.51 -4.06 31.47
C ARG A 243 9.40 -2.70 30.80
N GLU A 244 9.03 -1.67 31.56
CA GLU A 244 8.88 -0.28 31.12
C GLU A 244 9.60 0.61 32.15
N PRO A 245 10.93 0.74 32.06
CA PRO A 245 11.71 1.48 33.04
C PRO A 245 11.36 2.98 32.99
N ALA A 246 11.63 3.67 34.11
CA ALA A 246 11.44 5.12 34.17
C ALA A 246 12.25 5.82 33.06
N PRO A 247 11.67 6.85 32.40
CA PRO A 247 12.41 7.62 31.42
C PRO A 247 13.67 8.26 32.02
N ALA A 248 14.76 8.32 31.24
CA ALA A 248 15.96 9.01 31.65
C ALA A 248 15.70 10.52 31.85
N SER A 249 16.44 11.17 32.74
CA SER A 249 16.27 12.60 33.05
C SER A 249 16.50 13.51 31.84
N ASP A 250 17.38 13.09 30.92
CA ASP A 250 17.74 13.75 29.67
C ASP A 250 16.97 13.21 28.46
N ALA A 251 15.97 12.34 28.67
CA ALA A 251 15.18 11.80 27.58
C ALA A 251 14.42 12.91 26.83
N HIS A 252 14.65 12.99 25.51
CA HIS A 252 13.94 13.90 24.59
C HIS A 252 12.63 13.31 24.07
N GLU A 253 12.36 12.05 24.39
CA GLU A 253 11.15 11.30 24.01
C GLU A 253 10.76 10.39 25.17
N ILE A 254 9.45 10.21 25.37
CA ILE A 254 8.90 9.33 26.42
C ILE A 254 7.95 8.34 25.77
N SER A 255 8.11 7.06 26.09
CA SER A 255 7.09 6.05 25.85
C SER A 255 6.21 5.91 27.10
N PHE A 256 4.90 5.93 26.91
CA PHE A 256 3.94 5.64 27.97
C PHE A 256 2.86 4.70 27.42
N GLY A 257 2.82 3.46 27.91
CA GLY A 257 2.10 2.38 27.24
C GLY A 257 2.70 2.10 25.86
N LYS A 258 1.85 2.04 24.83
CA LYS A 258 2.27 1.82 23.43
C LYS A 258 2.54 3.11 22.65
N GLU A 259 2.30 4.25 23.26
CA GLU A 259 2.38 5.56 22.61
C GLU A 259 3.72 6.23 22.91
N ILE A 260 4.16 7.06 21.97
CA ILE A 260 5.41 7.82 22.05
C ILE A 260 5.06 9.30 22.08
N TYR A 261 5.76 10.08 22.91
CA TYR A 261 5.55 11.51 23.11
C TYR A 261 6.84 12.29 22.97
N ARG A 262 6.79 13.43 22.27
CA ARG A 262 7.93 14.33 22.07
C ARG A 262 7.49 15.78 22.23
N VAL A 263 8.36 16.61 22.80
CA VAL A 263 8.13 18.05 22.84
C VAL A 263 8.23 18.63 21.44
N GLY A 264 7.24 19.43 21.04
CA GLY A 264 7.26 20.09 19.74
C GLY A 264 6.08 21.02 19.51
N THR A 265 5.99 21.51 18.28
CA THR A 265 4.92 22.41 17.80
C THR A 265 4.49 21.98 16.41
N GLY A 266 3.26 22.29 16.00
CA GLY A 266 2.73 21.93 14.69
C GLY A 266 1.64 20.87 14.81
N ASP A 267 1.67 19.89 13.91
CA ASP A 267 0.71 18.79 13.92
C ASP A 267 0.78 18.02 15.25
N PRO A 268 -0.37 17.64 15.85
CA PRO A 268 -0.39 16.93 17.12
C PRO A 268 0.15 15.51 17.01
N VAL A 269 0.19 14.94 15.81
CA VAL A 269 0.79 13.63 15.52
C VAL A 269 1.72 13.75 14.32
N ILE A 270 2.93 13.22 14.46
CA ILE A 270 3.85 12.99 13.35
C ILE A 270 4.14 11.50 13.21
N TYR A 271 4.56 11.09 12.02
CA TYR A 271 4.97 9.72 11.73
C TYR A 271 6.38 9.73 11.18
N GLU A 272 7.22 8.84 11.72
CA GLU A 272 8.57 8.62 11.23
C GLU A 272 8.63 7.28 10.49
N MET A 273 9.18 7.29 9.29
CA MET A 273 9.27 6.10 8.45
C MET A 273 10.37 5.15 8.94
N ASP A 274 10.08 3.85 8.96
CA ASP A 274 11.12 2.83 9.09
C ASP A 274 12.05 2.91 7.88
N LEU A 275 13.34 3.13 8.12
CA LEU A 275 14.28 3.43 7.05
C LEU A 275 14.57 2.23 6.13
N TYR A 276 14.41 0.99 6.62
CA TYR A 276 14.55 -0.20 5.78
C TYR A 276 13.37 -0.34 4.82
N ASP A 277 12.16 -0.05 5.29
CA ASP A 277 10.98 -0.05 4.44
C ASP A 277 11.04 1.09 3.43
N HIS A 278 11.38 2.31 3.89
CA HIS A 278 11.51 3.48 3.04
C HIS A 278 12.54 3.26 1.92
N ALA A 279 13.77 2.86 2.25
CA ALA A 279 14.80 2.57 1.26
C ALA A 279 14.38 1.44 0.29
N GLY A 280 13.68 0.41 0.80
CA GLY A 280 13.13 -0.65 -0.01
C GLY A 280 12.07 -0.19 -1.02
N LEU A 281 11.20 0.76 -0.64
CA LEU A 281 10.23 1.37 -1.55
C LEU A 281 10.92 2.20 -2.64
N LEU A 282 11.90 3.03 -2.28
CA LEU A 282 12.64 3.83 -3.25
C LEU A 282 13.40 2.95 -4.24
N LYS A 283 14.00 1.85 -3.77
CA LYS A 283 14.59 0.83 -4.65
C LYS A 283 13.56 0.24 -5.61
N SER A 284 12.37 -0.12 -5.10
CA SER A 284 11.30 -0.71 -5.90
C SER A 284 10.87 0.25 -7.02
N VAL A 285 10.72 1.53 -6.71
CA VAL A 285 10.40 2.58 -7.69
C VAL A 285 11.53 2.77 -8.70
N ARG A 286 12.81 2.73 -8.27
CA ARG A 286 13.96 2.80 -9.18
C ARG A 286 13.98 1.65 -10.17
N ASP A 287 13.83 0.42 -9.67
CA ASP A 287 13.83 -0.78 -10.49
C ASP A 287 12.64 -0.76 -11.47
N ALA A 288 11.46 -0.36 -10.99
CA ALA A 288 10.28 -0.17 -11.82
C ALA A 288 10.53 0.84 -12.94
N LYS A 289 11.10 2.00 -12.60
CA LYS A 289 11.44 3.03 -13.59
C LYS A 289 12.41 2.51 -14.62
N GLN A 290 13.44 1.75 -14.24
CA GLN A 290 14.36 1.16 -15.22
C GLN A 290 13.66 0.19 -16.18
N ALA A 291 12.67 -0.57 -15.69
CA ALA A 291 11.95 -1.58 -16.47
C ALA A 291 10.77 -1.04 -17.31
N SER A 292 10.36 0.22 -17.11
CA SER A 292 9.17 0.82 -17.70
C SER A 292 9.43 2.14 -18.43
N ASP A 293 8.43 2.59 -19.18
CA ASP A 293 8.38 3.91 -19.81
C ASP A 293 7.67 4.93 -18.90
N LEU A 294 6.73 4.48 -18.07
CA LEU A 294 6.02 5.28 -17.07
C LEU A 294 5.83 4.49 -15.76
N THR A 295 6.06 5.12 -14.62
CA THR A 295 5.97 4.48 -13.29
C THR A 295 4.92 5.16 -12.42
N ILE A 296 4.03 4.34 -11.87
CA ILE A 296 3.00 4.73 -10.91
C ILE A 296 3.44 4.24 -9.53
N PHE A 297 3.41 5.12 -8.53
CA PHE A 297 3.49 4.71 -7.14
C PHE A 297 2.13 4.90 -6.47
N THR A 298 1.70 3.92 -5.68
CA THR A 298 0.50 4.04 -4.85
C THR A 298 0.76 3.53 -3.43
N ILE A 299 0.11 4.16 -2.47
CA ILE A 299 0.10 3.70 -1.09
C ILE A 299 -1.31 3.77 -0.51
N HIS A 300 -1.67 2.74 0.25
CA HIS A 300 -2.85 2.72 1.09
C HIS A 300 -2.47 3.14 2.53
N ALA A 301 -2.92 4.32 2.95
CA ALA A 301 -2.43 5.01 4.15
C ALA A 301 -3.53 5.81 4.87
N HIS A 302 -4.03 5.27 5.98
CA HIS A 302 -5.07 5.90 6.79
C HIS A 302 -4.54 7.03 7.67
N GLU A 303 -3.23 7.13 7.87
CA GLU A 303 -2.66 8.09 8.81
C GLU A 303 -3.06 9.55 8.50
N SER A 304 -3.23 10.33 9.56
CA SER A 304 -3.55 11.76 9.49
C SER A 304 -2.76 12.57 10.51
N PRO A 305 -2.61 13.90 10.28
CA PRO A 305 -1.99 14.82 11.24
C PRO A 305 -2.60 14.80 12.66
N THR A 306 -3.84 14.37 12.81
CA THR A 306 -4.57 14.32 14.09
C THR A 306 -4.57 12.92 14.71
N GLY A 307 -4.20 11.90 13.94
CA GLY A 307 -4.32 10.49 14.33
C GLY A 307 -5.70 9.88 14.06
N MET A 308 -6.62 10.62 13.43
CA MET A 308 -7.94 10.15 13.00
C MET A 308 -8.03 10.18 11.47
N ASP A 309 -8.33 9.06 10.84
CA ASP A 309 -8.08 8.83 9.41
C ASP A 309 -8.64 9.90 8.45
N ASP A 310 -9.82 10.43 8.75
CA ASP A 310 -10.69 11.19 7.84
C ASP A 310 -11.16 12.54 8.38
N ASP A 311 -10.57 13.02 9.48
CA ASP A 311 -11.01 14.26 10.13
C ASP A 311 -10.39 15.53 9.49
N THR A 312 -9.33 15.37 8.70
CA THR A 312 -8.61 16.47 8.05
C THR A 312 -8.19 16.14 6.63
N PRO A 313 -8.33 17.09 5.68
CA PRO A 313 -7.86 16.93 4.31
C PRO A 313 -6.34 17.13 4.16
N ALA A 314 -5.66 17.63 5.20
CA ALA A 314 -4.22 17.86 5.17
C ALA A 314 -3.47 16.52 5.23
N PRO A 315 -2.52 16.25 4.32
CA PRO A 315 -1.76 15.01 4.37
C PRO A 315 -0.80 15.00 5.57
N PRO A 316 -0.61 13.85 6.25
CA PRO A 316 0.38 13.68 7.31
C PRO A 316 1.80 13.92 6.78
N ASN A 317 2.69 14.27 7.70
CA ASN A 317 4.07 14.67 7.39
C ASN A 317 4.81 13.65 6.51
N PHE A 318 4.73 12.35 6.85
CA PHE A 318 5.48 11.32 6.13
C PHE A 318 5.00 11.13 4.68
N LEU A 319 3.70 11.32 4.39
CA LEU A 319 3.21 11.19 3.01
C LEU A 319 3.81 12.27 2.11
N LYS A 320 3.96 13.50 2.61
CA LYS A 320 4.61 14.58 1.84
C LYS A 320 6.05 14.20 1.50
N THR A 321 6.81 13.77 2.49
CA THR A 321 8.20 13.33 2.31
C THR A 321 8.29 12.13 1.37
N LEU A 322 7.56 11.05 1.66
CA LEU A 322 7.54 9.84 0.85
C LEU A 322 7.17 10.14 -0.60
N PHE A 323 6.17 10.98 -0.85
CA PHE A 323 5.68 11.26 -2.20
C PHE A 323 6.69 12.06 -3.02
N HIS A 324 7.41 12.99 -2.40
CA HIS A 324 8.54 13.66 -3.03
C HIS A 324 9.68 12.66 -3.29
N ASP A 325 10.01 11.82 -2.32
CA ASP A 325 11.10 10.85 -2.43
C ASP A 325 10.83 9.80 -3.52
N VAL A 326 9.60 9.30 -3.67
CA VAL A 326 9.27 8.35 -4.76
C VAL A 326 9.24 9.01 -6.13
N VAL A 327 8.84 10.29 -6.24
CA VAL A 327 8.98 11.04 -7.51
C VAL A 327 10.47 11.19 -7.84
N ASP A 328 11.28 11.53 -6.85
CA ASP A 328 12.73 11.65 -7.00
C ASP A 328 13.41 10.30 -7.30
N ALA A 329 12.81 9.19 -6.86
CA ALA A 329 13.21 7.85 -7.22
C ALA A 329 12.76 7.42 -8.64
N GLY A 330 11.76 8.07 -9.22
CA GLY A 330 11.32 7.85 -10.60
C GLY A 330 9.83 7.61 -10.82
N ALA A 331 8.97 7.80 -9.82
CA ALA A 331 7.53 7.80 -10.03
C ALA A 331 7.11 9.00 -10.89
N ASP A 332 6.33 8.76 -11.94
CA ASP A 332 5.78 9.78 -12.83
C ASP A 332 4.39 10.24 -12.38
N VAL A 333 3.72 9.44 -11.56
CA VAL A 333 2.46 9.78 -10.88
C VAL A 333 2.40 9.05 -9.54
N VAL A 334 1.87 9.74 -8.53
CA VAL A 334 1.68 9.19 -7.18
C VAL A 334 0.21 9.25 -6.79
N VAL A 335 -0.38 8.12 -6.40
CA VAL A 335 -1.80 8.01 -6.04
C VAL A 335 -1.95 7.46 -4.62
N GLY A 336 -2.30 8.31 -3.67
CA GLY A 336 -2.65 7.93 -2.30
C GLY A 336 -4.13 7.52 -2.18
N GLY A 337 -4.38 6.41 -1.47
CA GLY A 337 -5.71 5.91 -1.10
C GLY A 337 -5.77 5.50 0.38
N GLY A 338 -6.90 4.93 0.82
CA GLY A 338 -7.10 4.40 2.18
C GLY A 338 -8.04 5.21 3.07
N PRO A 339 -7.85 6.51 3.32
CA PRO A 339 -8.76 7.32 4.15
C PRO A 339 -10.20 7.44 3.61
N HIS A 340 -10.46 6.86 2.44
CA HIS A 340 -11.71 6.92 1.66
C HIS A 340 -12.17 8.35 1.32
N SER A 341 -11.35 9.34 1.62
CA SER A 341 -11.66 10.76 1.51
C SER A 341 -10.66 11.42 0.58
N LEU A 342 -11.14 12.45 -0.14
CA LEU A 342 -10.29 13.26 -0.99
C LEU A 342 -9.33 14.12 -0.15
N ARG A 343 -8.07 14.21 -0.60
CA ARG A 343 -7.06 15.15 -0.07
C ARG A 343 -6.53 16.03 -1.20
N GLY A 344 -5.73 17.04 -0.87
CA GLY A 344 -5.16 17.97 -1.85
C GLY A 344 -4.30 17.28 -2.92
N ILE A 345 -4.13 17.97 -4.05
CA ILE A 345 -3.29 17.51 -5.17
C ILE A 345 -2.09 18.46 -5.28
N GLU A 346 -0.91 17.88 -5.51
CA GLU A 346 0.33 18.61 -5.75
C GLU A 346 0.88 18.28 -7.14
N ILE A 347 1.45 19.26 -7.83
CA ILE A 347 2.31 19.03 -9.00
C ILE A 347 3.77 19.20 -8.54
N TYR A 348 4.44 18.09 -8.26
CA TYR A 348 5.82 18.09 -7.77
C TYR A 348 6.76 17.72 -8.92
N LYS A 349 7.66 18.64 -9.31
CA LYS A 349 8.59 18.46 -10.46
C LYS A 349 7.88 18.03 -11.76
N GLY A 350 6.70 18.60 -12.02
CA GLY A 350 5.87 18.27 -13.18
C GLY A 350 5.12 16.94 -13.08
N LYS A 351 5.21 16.23 -11.93
CA LYS A 351 4.53 14.95 -11.71
C LYS A 351 3.29 15.14 -10.83
N PRO A 352 2.11 14.60 -11.22
CA PRO A 352 0.92 14.65 -10.39
C PRO A 352 1.04 13.79 -9.14
N VAL A 353 0.71 14.38 -7.98
CA VAL A 353 0.71 13.73 -6.67
C VAL A 353 -0.67 13.92 -6.03
N PHE A 354 -1.42 12.82 -5.93
CA PHE A 354 -2.72 12.79 -5.29
C PHE A 354 -2.56 12.28 -3.85
N TYR A 355 -2.77 13.14 -2.85
CA TYR A 355 -2.65 12.72 -1.43
C TYR A 355 -3.81 11.85 -0.93
N GLY A 356 -4.91 11.80 -1.68
CA GLY A 356 -6.11 11.02 -1.40
C GLY A 356 -7.08 11.17 -2.56
N ILE A 357 -7.30 10.08 -3.31
CA ILE A 357 -8.18 10.07 -4.49
C ILE A 357 -9.63 9.65 -4.16
N GLY A 358 -9.92 9.35 -2.89
CA GLY A 358 -11.23 8.91 -2.43
C GLY A 358 -11.54 7.49 -2.84
N VAL A 359 -12.83 7.17 -2.95
CA VAL A 359 -13.31 5.82 -3.28
C VAL A 359 -13.95 5.78 -4.67
N PHE A 360 -13.86 4.61 -5.31
CA PHE A 360 -14.62 4.30 -6.52
C PHE A 360 -15.83 3.42 -6.20
N PHE A 361 -15.64 2.40 -5.36
CA PHE A 361 -16.74 1.62 -4.78
C PHE A 361 -16.63 1.62 -3.26
N ILE A 362 -17.75 1.86 -2.56
CA ILE A 362 -17.79 1.73 -1.10
C ILE A 362 -19.13 1.18 -0.59
N ARG A 363 -19.15 -0.06 -0.10
CA ARG A 363 -20.37 -0.70 0.45
C ARG A 363 -21.54 -0.85 -0.53
N GLY A 364 -21.25 -1.19 -1.78
CA GLY A 364 -22.20 -1.92 -2.61
C GLY A 364 -22.10 -3.42 -2.28
N GLU A 365 -22.83 -3.86 -1.24
CA GLU A 365 -22.93 -5.27 -0.75
C GLU A 365 -21.59 -5.92 -0.39
N ILE A 366 -21.31 -6.02 0.92
CA ILE A 366 -20.12 -6.69 1.45
C ILE A 366 -20.58 -7.88 2.30
N LYS A 367 -20.01 -9.06 2.07
CA LYS A 367 -20.26 -10.24 2.90
C LYS A 367 -19.44 -10.18 4.19
N GLY A 368 -19.94 -9.43 5.17
CA GLY A 368 -19.40 -9.40 6.52
C GLY A 368 -19.62 -10.73 7.24
N MET A 369 -18.57 -11.53 7.43
CA MET A 369 -18.68 -12.61 8.43
C MET A 369 -18.77 -11.98 9.81
N GLN A 370 -19.87 -12.24 10.52
CA GLN A 370 -19.99 -11.86 11.92
C GLN A 370 -18.88 -12.57 12.71
N GLU A 371 -18.30 -11.89 13.72
CA GLU A 371 -17.37 -12.49 14.69
C GLU A 371 -17.97 -13.77 15.34
N ALA A 372 -19.31 -13.83 15.41
CA ALA A 372 -20.11 -15.00 15.77
C ALA A 372 -19.83 -16.25 14.91
N ALA A 373 -19.54 -16.08 13.62
CA ALA A 373 -19.26 -17.19 12.70
C ALA A 373 -17.95 -17.92 13.04
N PHE A 374 -17.01 -17.25 13.70
CA PHE A 374 -15.75 -17.83 14.19
C PHE A 374 -15.84 -18.35 15.62
N SER A 375 -16.89 -17.97 16.35
CA SER A 375 -17.15 -18.43 17.72
C SER A 375 -18.13 -19.60 17.81
N VAL A 376 -18.65 -20.07 16.67
CA VAL A 376 -19.46 -21.30 16.58
C VAL A 376 -18.81 -22.27 15.59
N PHE A 377 -17.79 -22.98 16.06
CA PHE A 377 -17.29 -24.16 15.36
C PHE A 377 -18.39 -25.22 15.26
N PRO A 378 -18.51 -25.96 14.14
CA PRO A 378 -18.93 -27.35 14.22
C PRO A 378 -17.79 -28.12 14.89
N ASP A 379 -17.90 -28.30 16.19
CA ASP A 379 -17.01 -29.20 16.92
C ASP A 379 -17.40 -30.66 16.55
N PRO A 380 -16.51 -31.46 15.93
CA PRO A 380 -16.76 -32.86 15.63
C PRO A 380 -17.09 -33.70 16.88
N ALA A 381 -16.80 -33.21 18.09
CA ALA A 381 -17.14 -33.82 19.37
C ALA A 381 -18.53 -33.44 19.91
N THR A 382 -19.19 -32.37 19.42
CA THR A 382 -20.49 -31.90 19.94
C THR A 382 -21.63 -31.84 18.91
N GLY A 383 -21.36 -32.01 17.62
CA GLY A 383 -22.40 -32.23 16.60
C GLY A 383 -23.26 -31.02 16.25
N ARG A 384 -22.78 -29.79 16.48
CA ARG A 384 -23.50 -28.56 16.08
C ARG A 384 -23.24 -28.21 14.61
N ALA A 385 -24.27 -27.72 13.92
CA ALA A 385 -24.19 -27.29 12.52
C ALA A 385 -23.33 -26.02 12.38
N PRO A 386 -22.63 -25.83 11.24
CA PRO A 386 -21.96 -24.57 10.94
C PRO A 386 -22.98 -23.41 10.89
N PRO A 387 -22.56 -22.17 11.21
CA PRO A 387 -23.42 -21.01 11.07
C PRO A 387 -23.90 -20.83 9.61
N PRO A 388 -25.10 -20.25 9.39
CA PRO A 388 -25.60 -19.96 8.05
C PRO A 388 -24.68 -18.97 7.32
N GLU A 389 -24.78 -18.93 5.98
CA GLU A 389 -24.08 -17.91 5.18
C GLU A 389 -24.41 -16.50 5.71
N PRO A 390 -23.41 -15.61 5.85
CA PRO A 390 -23.64 -14.25 6.33
C PRO A 390 -24.50 -13.46 5.35
N GLU A 391 -25.46 -12.70 5.88
CA GLU A 391 -26.24 -11.73 5.10
C GLU A 391 -25.39 -10.51 4.74
N SER A 392 -25.63 -9.92 3.56
CA SER A 392 -24.99 -8.67 3.15
C SER A 392 -25.48 -7.50 4.02
N GLU A 393 -24.60 -6.99 4.88
CA GLU A 393 -24.90 -5.86 5.77
C GLU A 393 -23.99 -4.64 5.49
N SER A 394 -24.51 -3.45 5.84
CA SER A 394 -23.70 -2.22 5.85
C SER A 394 -22.77 -2.26 7.06
N VAL A 395 -21.44 -2.17 6.84
CA VAL A 395 -20.39 -2.18 7.90
C VAL A 395 -20.71 -1.22 9.07
N ARG A 396 -21.48 -0.15 8.82
CA ARG A 396 -22.10 0.72 9.83
C ARG A 396 -23.48 1.17 9.34
N PRO A 397 -24.60 0.72 9.91
CA PRO A 397 -25.92 1.29 9.61
C PRO A 397 -25.96 2.78 10.01
N GLY A 398 -26.03 3.69 9.04
CA GLY A 398 -26.18 5.14 9.27
C GLY A 398 -24.94 5.92 9.74
N GLY A 399 -23.71 5.41 9.62
CA GLY A 399 -22.55 5.92 10.37
C GLY A 399 -21.19 6.03 9.69
N ASN A 400 -21.12 6.24 8.37
CA ASN A 400 -19.85 6.66 7.72
C ASN A 400 -19.86 8.18 7.50
N PRO A 401 -18.72 8.86 7.63
CA PRO A 401 -18.61 10.28 7.31
C PRO A 401 -18.99 10.57 5.87
N THR A 402 -19.62 11.71 5.63
CA THR A 402 -20.08 12.12 4.29
C THR A 402 -18.92 12.20 3.29
N SER A 403 -17.72 12.56 3.76
CA SER A 403 -16.50 12.63 2.94
C SER A 403 -16.13 11.31 2.27
N TRP A 404 -16.55 10.17 2.82
CA TRP A 404 -16.26 8.85 2.26
C TRP A 404 -17.04 8.54 0.99
N TYR A 405 -18.07 9.33 0.66
CA TYR A 405 -18.86 9.14 -0.56
C TYR A 405 -18.48 10.14 -1.65
N ASP A 406 -17.49 11.00 -1.40
CA ASP A 406 -16.87 11.84 -2.41
C ASP A 406 -15.69 11.08 -3.04
N GLY A 407 -15.83 10.72 -4.31
CA GLY A 407 -14.78 10.08 -5.09
C GLY A 407 -14.23 10.98 -6.18
N MET A 408 -13.17 10.52 -6.84
CA MET A 408 -12.60 11.19 -8.00
C MET A 408 -12.16 10.18 -9.04
N LEU A 409 -12.49 10.45 -10.31
CA LEU A 409 -11.78 9.90 -11.45
C LEU A 409 -10.82 10.97 -11.95
N ALA A 410 -9.51 10.68 -11.90
CA ALA A 410 -8.47 11.57 -12.38
C ALA A 410 -7.94 11.06 -13.71
N GLU A 411 -8.12 11.84 -14.77
CA GLU A 411 -7.58 11.59 -16.10
C GLU A 411 -6.34 12.46 -16.29
N ILE A 412 -5.23 11.85 -16.68
CA ILE A 412 -3.93 12.51 -16.83
C ILE A 412 -3.48 12.32 -18.27
N ASP A 413 -3.35 13.42 -18.99
CA ASP A 413 -2.81 13.42 -20.34
C ASP A 413 -1.30 13.59 -20.29
N TYR A 414 -0.61 12.74 -21.06
CA TYR A 414 0.81 12.81 -21.31
C TYR A 414 1.07 13.07 -22.78
N HIS A 415 2.18 13.76 -23.05
CA HIS A 415 2.74 13.91 -24.39
C HIS A 415 4.23 13.59 -24.33
N ASP A 416 4.65 12.54 -25.04
CA ASP A 416 6.05 12.09 -25.11
C ASP A 416 6.71 11.91 -23.71
N GLY A 417 5.95 11.37 -22.75
CA GLY A 417 6.41 11.07 -21.38
C GLY A 417 6.11 12.16 -20.35
N ASP A 418 5.79 13.39 -20.76
CA ASP A 418 5.52 14.49 -19.84
C ASP A 418 4.02 14.66 -19.60
N ALA A 419 3.63 14.76 -18.32
CA ALA A 419 2.25 15.05 -17.94
C ALA A 419 1.91 16.50 -18.32
N THR A 420 0.79 16.72 -18.98
CA THR A 420 0.41 18.03 -19.52
C THR A 420 -0.83 18.59 -18.83
N THR A 421 -1.85 17.75 -18.62
CA THR A 421 -3.14 18.17 -18.04
C THR A 421 -3.68 17.07 -17.14
N VAL A 422 -4.20 17.46 -15.97
CA VAL A 422 -5.05 16.58 -15.14
C VAL A 422 -6.48 17.09 -15.21
N ARG A 423 -7.41 16.21 -15.61
CA ARG A 423 -8.85 16.44 -15.52
C ARG A 423 -9.42 15.66 -14.36
N LEU A 424 -10.14 16.37 -13.50
CA LEU A 424 -10.74 15.86 -12.28
C LEU A 424 -12.25 15.76 -12.50
N TYR A 425 -12.77 14.54 -12.49
CA TYR A 425 -14.19 14.24 -12.61
C TYR A 425 -14.74 13.79 -11.24
N PRO A 426 -15.41 14.67 -10.49
CA PRO A 426 -15.96 14.33 -9.18
C PRO A 426 -16.99 13.20 -9.29
N LEU A 427 -16.90 12.25 -8.37
CA LEU A 427 -17.84 11.14 -8.23
C LEU A 427 -18.64 11.31 -6.95
N ASP A 428 -19.94 11.06 -7.04
CA ASP A 428 -20.79 10.76 -5.89
C ASP A 428 -20.97 9.24 -5.85
N VAL A 429 -20.57 8.64 -4.73
CA VAL A 429 -20.61 7.19 -4.51
C VAL A 429 -21.83 6.80 -3.67
N GLY A 430 -22.77 7.72 -3.47
CA GLY A 430 -24.12 7.47 -2.99
C GLY A 430 -24.23 7.33 -1.48
N ASN A 431 -24.16 8.44 -0.74
CA ASN A 431 -24.55 8.48 0.68
C ASN A 431 -26.09 8.44 0.85
N THR A 432 -26.71 7.33 0.46
CA THR A 432 -28.18 7.20 0.34
C THR A 432 -28.71 5.99 1.10
N PRO A 433 -29.92 6.08 1.71
CA PRO A 433 -30.65 4.93 2.23
C PRO A 433 -30.92 3.83 1.18
N ASP A 434 -30.98 4.18 -0.11
CA ASP A 434 -31.18 3.24 -1.22
C ASP A 434 -29.99 2.28 -1.38
N ARG A 435 -30.20 1.00 -1.05
CA ARG A 435 -29.15 -0.03 -1.11
C ARG A 435 -28.64 -0.28 -2.53
N SER A 436 -29.46 -0.05 -3.56
CA SER A 436 -29.07 -0.31 -4.96
C SER A 436 -28.09 0.73 -5.51
N ARG A 437 -28.10 1.95 -4.95
CA ARG A 437 -27.26 3.07 -5.38
C ARG A 437 -26.13 3.39 -4.41
N ARG A 438 -26.21 2.92 -3.17
CA ARG A 438 -25.18 3.15 -2.17
C ARG A 438 -23.89 2.41 -2.56
N GLY A 439 -22.79 3.14 -2.55
CA GLY A 439 -21.50 2.60 -2.92
C GLY A 439 -21.23 2.53 -4.42
N MET A 440 -22.13 3.05 -5.25
CA MET A 440 -22.04 2.98 -6.70
C MET A 440 -21.60 4.34 -7.27
N PRO A 441 -20.46 4.40 -8.01
CA PRO A 441 -19.96 5.64 -8.53
C PRO A 441 -20.86 6.13 -9.67
N HIS A 442 -21.18 7.42 -9.62
CA HIS A 442 -21.71 8.17 -10.75
C HIS A 442 -21.07 9.55 -10.75
N PHE A 443 -21.00 10.19 -11.92
CA PHE A 443 -20.57 11.58 -11.98
C PHE A 443 -21.49 12.43 -11.10
N ALA A 444 -20.87 13.23 -10.22
CA ALA A 444 -21.59 14.08 -9.29
C ALA A 444 -22.49 15.07 -10.04
N ASP A 445 -23.64 15.39 -9.46
CA ASP A 445 -24.49 16.48 -9.96
C ASP A 445 -23.75 17.84 -9.89
N PRO A 446 -24.20 18.89 -10.61
CA PRO A 446 -23.49 20.16 -10.65
C PRO A 446 -23.22 20.82 -9.29
N ALA A 447 -24.11 20.66 -8.29
CA ALA A 447 -23.92 21.24 -6.97
C ALA A 447 -22.86 20.45 -6.18
N THR A 448 -22.95 19.12 -6.22
CA THR A 448 -22.00 18.20 -5.58
C THR A 448 -20.61 18.32 -6.21
N ALA A 449 -20.51 18.34 -7.55
CA ALA A 449 -19.27 18.55 -8.29
C ALA A 449 -18.61 19.88 -7.91
N LYS A 450 -19.39 20.98 -7.87
CA LYS A 450 -18.87 22.30 -7.46
C LYS A 450 -18.32 22.28 -6.04
N ARG A 451 -18.99 21.61 -5.10
CA ARG A 451 -18.53 21.47 -3.71
C ARG A 451 -17.19 20.71 -3.65
N ILE A 452 -17.12 19.54 -4.27
CA ILE A 452 -15.90 18.70 -4.30
C ILE A 452 -14.73 19.47 -4.93
N LEU A 453 -14.94 20.11 -6.09
CA LEU A 453 -13.90 20.85 -6.79
C LEU A 453 -13.45 22.11 -6.04
N THR A 454 -14.35 22.79 -5.33
CA THR A 454 -13.99 23.96 -4.50
C THR A 454 -13.10 23.55 -3.32
N ASN A 455 -13.42 22.41 -2.69
CA ASN A 455 -12.60 21.84 -1.62
C ASN A 455 -11.21 21.46 -2.15
N LEU A 456 -11.15 20.69 -3.23
CA LEU A 456 -9.89 20.29 -3.86
C LEU A 456 -9.05 21.48 -4.31
N LYS A 457 -9.67 22.53 -4.88
CA LYS A 457 -8.98 23.77 -5.23
C LYS A 457 -8.33 24.41 -4.01
N THR A 458 -9.04 24.45 -2.88
CA THR A 458 -8.53 25.04 -1.63
C THR A 458 -7.37 24.22 -1.06
N TRP A 459 -7.53 22.89 -0.98
CA TRP A 459 -6.51 22.01 -0.42
C TRP A 459 -5.27 21.91 -1.30
N SER A 460 -5.46 21.89 -2.63
CA SER A 460 -4.35 21.87 -3.60
C SER A 460 -3.61 23.21 -3.64
N ALA A 461 -4.30 24.34 -3.43
CA ALA A 461 -3.64 25.65 -3.33
C ALA A 461 -2.69 25.73 -2.13
N ALA A 462 -3.01 25.07 -1.01
CA ALA A 462 -2.12 24.96 0.14
C ALA A 462 -0.85 24.13 -0.15
N LEU A 463 -0.87 23.32 -1.22
CA LEU A 463 0.25 22.54 -1.75
C LEU A 463 0.88 23.22 -2.99
N GLY A 464 0.52 24.47 -3.29
CA GLY A 464 1.07 25.23 -4.41
C GLY A 464 0.47 24.90 -5.79
N THR A 465 -0.62 24.14 -5.85
CA THR A 465 -1.25 23.72 -7.11
C THR A 465 -2.55 24.47 -7.38
N LYS A 466 -2.67 25.00 -8.60
CA LYS A 466 -3.88 25.70 -9.06
C LYS A 466 -4.82 24.70 -9.73
N VAL A 467 -6.07 24.65 -9.25
CA VAL A 467 -7.17 23.94 -9.89
C VAL A 467 -8.14 24.96 -10.49
N ASP A 468 -8.29 24.92 -11.81
CA ASP A 468 -9.32 25.66 -12.53
C ASP A 468 -10.60 24.80 -12.58
N ILE A 469 -11.77 25.45 -12.53
CA ILE A 469 -13.07 24.76 -12.50
C ILE A 469 -13.84 25.17 -13.76
N ASP A 470 -14.10 24.21 -14.63
CA ASP A 470 -14.91 24.37 -15.84
C ASP A 470 -16.16 23.49 -15.74
N GLY A 471 -17.30 24.11 -15.44
CA GLY A 471 -18.54 23.39 -15.18
C GLY A 471 -18.40 22.38 -14.03
N ALA A 472 -18.50 21.09 -14.37
CA ALA A 472 -18.38 19.96 -13.44
C ALA A 472 -17.01 19.28 -13.48
N VAL A 473 -16.01 19.87 -14.14
CA VAL A 473 -14.67 19.31 -14.32
C VAL A 473 -13.64 20.25 -13.70
N GLY A 474 -12.72 19.69 -12.90
CA GLY A 474 -11.52 20.39 -12.46
C GLY A 474 -10.40 20.20 -13.46
N ILE A 475 -9.61 21.23 -13.73
CA ILE A 475 -8.50 21.20 -14.68
C ILE A 475 -7.24 21.71 -13.98
N ILE A 476 -6.17 20.93 -14.04
CA ILE A 476 -4.82 21.33 -13.62
C ILE A 476 -3.95 21.32 -14.87
N HIS A 477 -3.36 22.48 -15.18
CA HIS A 477 -2.38 22.60 -16.27
C HIS A 477 -0.98 22.44 -15.69
N ILE A 478 -0.24 21.46 -16.21
CA ILE A 478 1.16 21.21 -15.85
C ILE A 478 2.01 21.96 -16.86
N ARG A 479 3.00 22.71 -16.35
CA ARG A 479 3.87 23.58 -17.15
C ARG A 479 5.30 23.07 -17.18
#